data_AF-A0A9P0GVS2-F1
#
_entry.id   AF-A0A9P0GVS2-F1
#
_cell.length_a   1.000
_cell.length_b   1.000
_cell.length_c   1.000
_cell.angle_alpha   90.00
_cell.angle_beta   90.00
_cell.angle_gamma   90.00
#
_symmetry.space_group_name_H-M   'P 1'
#
loop_
_entity.id
_entity.type
_entity.pdbx_description
1 polymer ?
#
loop_
_entity_poly.entity_id
_entity_poly.type
_entity_poly.pdbx_seq_one_letter_code
_entity_poly.pdbx_strand_id
1 'polypeptide(L)'
;MLQVIYLIGVLIGLVTSVWIGVGVSSETDTELYSIAALLGITGSTTMVSSLCLTANFVKSNGSGGGMIYSFVTFTDKLISGSVVFIVQHLQCTPKSSCPYFYNNVLTYICASVSIFALLALILLYSKRNLI
;
A
#
# COMPACT_ATOMS: atom_id res chain seq x y z
N MET A 1 -7.00 11.74 15.37
CA MET A 1 -5.52 11.71 15.19
C MET A 1 -5.08 10.61 14.22
N LEU A 2 -5.34 9.33 14.49
CA LEU A 2 -4.92 8.21 13.62
C LEU A 2 -5.36 8.34 12.15
N GLN A 3 -6.57 8.83 11.88
CA GLN A 3 -7.04 9.05 10.51
C GLN A 3 -6.25 10.13 9.76
N VAL A 4 -5.77 11.16 10.46
CA VAL A 4 -4.96 12.22 9.87
C VAL A 4 -3.59 11.67 9.48
N ILE A 5 -2.98 10.87 10.36
CA ILE A 5 -1.72 10.17 10.10
C ILE A 5 -1.88 9.20 8.92
N TYR A 6 -2.98 8.45 8.88
CA TYR A 6 -3.30 7.57 7.77
C TYR A 6 -3.44 8.35 6.45
N LEU A 7 -4.17 9.48 6.46
CA LEU A 7 -4.34 10.33 5.29
C LEU A 7 -3.01 10.89 4.80
N ILE A 8 -2.16 11.39 5.71
CA ILE A 8 -0.82 11.88 5.37
C ILE A 8 0.02 10.77 4.72
N GLY A 9 0.01 9.57 5.30
CA GLY A 9 0.69 8.42 4.71
C GLY A 9 0.21 8.13 3.29
N VAL A 10 -1.10 8.12 3.06
CA VAL A 10 -1.67 7.90 1.72
C VAL A 10 -1.31 9.00 0.73
N LEU A 11 -1.29 10.28 1.16
CA LEU A 11 -0.86 11.39 0.30
C LEU A 11 0.61 11.24 -0.13
N ILE A 12 1.49 10.86 0.80
CA ILE A 12 2.90 10.60 0.48
C ILE A 12 3.01 9.43 -0.50
N GLY A 13 2.20 8.38 -0.32
CA GLY A 13 2.11 7.25 -1.25
C GLY A 13 1.69 7.66 -2.66
N LEU A 14 0.67 8.53 -2.79
CA LEU A 14 0.22 9.05 -4.08
C LEU A 14 1.31 9.87 -4.77
N VAL A 15 1.94 10.79 -4.05
CA VAL A 15 3.06 11.58 -4.57
C VAL A 15 4.19 10.66 -5.04
N THR A 16 4.53 9.65 -4.24
CA THR A 16 5.55 8.66 -4.59
C THR A 16 5.16 7.86 -5.83
N SER A 17 3.89 7.43 -5.95
CA SER A 17 3.40 6.69 -7.12
C SER A 17 3.47 7.52 -8.41
N VAL A 18 3.16 8.83 -8.34
CA VAL A 18 3.28 9.75 -9.47
C VAL A 18 4.74 9.96 -9.82
N TRP A 19 5.61 10.10 -8.81
CA TRP A 19 7.06 10.26 -9.01
C TRP A 19 7.67 9.06 -9.76
N ILE A 20 7.28 7.83 -9.42
CA ILE A 20 7.72 6.60 -10.09
C ILE A 20 7.23 6.58 -11.56
N GLY A 21 6.00 7.03 -11.81
CA GLY A 21 5.36 7.04 -13.13
C GLY A 21 5.88 8.12 -14.09
N VAL A 22 6.32 9.28 -13.58
CA VAL A 22 6.87 10.38 -14.40
C VAL A 22 8.24 10.03 -14.99
N GLY A 23 8.87 8.95 -14.51
CA GLY A 23 10.05 8.34 -15.11
C GLY A 23 11.29 8.58 -14.25
N VAL A 24 11.84 7.49 -13.72
CA VAL A 24 13.19 7.47 -13.17
C VAL A 24 14.17 7.57 -14.34
N SER A 25 14.82 8.72 -14.47
CA SER A 25 15.97 8.88 -15.36
C SER A 25 17.00 7.80 -15.05
N SER A 26 17.42 7.04 -16.05
CA SER A 26 18.30 5.87 -15.92
C SER A 26 19.73 6.16 -15.42
N GLU A 27 19.99 7.36 -14.91
CA GLU A 27 21.33 7.91 -14.68
C GLU A 27 21.66 8.11 -13.18
N THR A 28 20.69 7.97 -12.26
CA THR A 28 20.89 8.35 -10.85
C THR A 28 20.32 7.35 -9.83
N ASP A 29 21.17 6.46 -9.31
CA ASP A 29 20.86 5.54 -8.20
C ASP A 29 20.26 6.26 -6.97
N THR A 30 20.59 7.54 -6.78
CA THR A 30 20.09 8.39 -5.69
C THR A 30 18.57 8.59 -5.70
N GLU A 31 17.95 8.62 -6.88
CA GLU A 31 16.48 8.74 -7.00
C GLU A 31 15.79 7.47 -6.52
N LEU A 32 16.38 6.32 -6.83
CA LEU A 32 15.89 5.00 -6.44
C LEU A 32 15.91 4.81 -4.92
N TYR A 33 16.99 5.24 -4.25
CA TYR A 33 17.07 5.25 -2.78
C TYR A 33 16.03 6.16 -2.14
N SER A 34 15.80 7.33 -2.74
CA SER A 34 14.81 8.30 -2.24
C SER A 34 13.38 7.74 -2.34
N ILE A 35 13.04 7.12 -3.48
CA ILE A 35 11.75 6.45 -3.70
C ILE A 35 11.57 5.30 -2.70
N ALA A 36 12.59 4.46 -2.51
CA ALA A 36 12.53 3.35 -1.57
C ALA A 36 12.27 3.82 -0.12
N ALA A 37 12.91 4.92 0.30
CA ALA A 37 12.68 5.51 1.60
C ALA A 37 11.24 6.02 1.75
N LEU A 38 10.71 6.73 0.74
CA LEU A 38 9.33 7.24 0.76
C LEU A 38 8.28 6.12 0.76
N LEU A 39 8.52 5.05 -0.01
CA LEU A 39 7.68 3.85 0.01
C LEU A 39 7.69 3.18 1.38
N GLY A 40 8.86 3.10 2.03
CA GLY A 40 8.99 2.59 3.39
C GLY A 40 8.19 3.41 4.42
N ILE A 41 8.36 4.74 4.39
CA ILE A 41 7.63 5.67 5.28
C ILE A 41 6.12 5.52 5.10
N THR A 42 5.66 5.51 3.85
CA THR A 42 4.25 5.34 3.50
C THR A 42 3.71 3.99 3.99
N GLY A 43 4.42 2.91 3.71
CA GLY A 43 4.01 1.54 4.04
C GLY A 43 3.88 1.33 5.55
N SER A 44 4.90 1.70 6.33
CA SER A 44 4.86 1.56 7.78
C SER A 44 3.79 2.43 8.42
N THR A 45 3.64 3.69 7.97
CA THR A 45 2.67 4.63 8.54
C THR A 45 1.23 4.17 8.31
N THR A 46 0.90 3.76 7.08
CA THR A 46 -0.45 3.29 6.72
C THR A 46 -0.77 1.94 7.38
N MET A 47 0.19 1.00 7.40
CA MET A 47 0.04 -0.31 8.04
C MET A 47 -0.23 -0.17 9.54
N VAL A 48 0.64 0.51 10.28
CA VAL A 48 0.48 0.68 11.75
C VAL A 48 -0.82 1.40 12.08
N SER A 49 -1.14 2.47 11.34
CA SER A 49 -2.38 3.21 11.55
C SER A 49 -3.62 2.34 11.31
N SER A 50 -3.62 1.51 10.26
CA SER A 50 -4.75 0.61 9.95
C SER A 50 -4.98 -0.44 11.05
N LEU A 51 -3.90 -1.07 11.56
CA LEU A 51 -4.00 -2.06 12.63
C LEU A 51 -4.52 -1.44 13.93
N CYS A 52 -4.12 -0.21 14.23
CA CYS A 52 -4.58 0.52 15.41
C CYS A 52 -6.05 0.92 15.28
N LEU A 53 -6.50 1.33 14.08
CA LEU A 53 -7.91 1.59 13.81
C LEU A 53 -8.78 0.32 13.97
N THR A 54 -8.32 -0.82 13.44
CA THR A 54 -8.98 -2.12 13.63
C THR A 54 -9.04 -2.50 15.12
N ALA A 55 -7.94 -2.31 15.87
CA ALA A 55 -7.90 -2.59 17.31
C ALA A 55 -8.98 -1.82 18.08
N ASN A 56 -9.10 -0.52 17.78
CA ASN A 56 -10.08 0.36 18.41
C ASN A 56 -11.51 -0.06 18.08
N PHE A 57 -11.75 -0.50 16.83
CA PHE A 57 -13.06 -0.97 16.41
C PHE A 57 -13.46 -2.28 17.10
N VAL A 58 -12.54 -3.24 17.17
CA VAL A 58 -12.74 -4.51 17.87
C VAL A 58 -13.02 -4.28 19.35
N LYS A 59 -12.23 -3.41 20.00
CA LYS A 59 -12.38 -3.09 21.43
C LYS A 59 -13.77 -2.51 21.74
N SER A 60 -14.33 -1.72 20.82
CA SER A 60 -15.66 -1.10 21.01
C SER A 60 -16.83 -2.04 20.74
N ASN A 61 -16.67 -3.05 19.88
CA ASN A 61 -17.79 -3.85 19.34
C ASN A 61 -17.79 -5.35 19.71
N GLY A 62 -16.84 -5.86 20.50
CA GLY A 62 -16.98 -7.16 21.20
C GLY A 62 -15.87 -8.20 21.00
N SER A 63 -16.04 -9.36 21.65
CA SER A 63 -15.06 -10.46 21.90
C SER A 63 -14.52 -11.24 20.68
N GLY A 64 -14.57 -10.69 19.46
CA GLY A 64 -14.12 -11.36 18.23
C GLY A 64 -12.70 -11.02 17.76
N GLY A 65 -11.88 -10.35 18.59
CA GLY A 65 -10.63 -9.73 18.14
C GLY A 65 -9.61 -10.69 17.52
N GLY A 66 -9.39 -11.85 18.14
CA GLY A 66 -8.42 -12.84 17.64
C GLY A 66 -8.75 -13.34 16.24
N MET A 67 -10.04 -13.60 15.95
CA MET A 67 -10.48 -14.04 14.63
C MET A 67 -10.26 -12.96 13.57
N ILE A 68 -10.57 -11.69 13.88
CA ILE A 68 -10.39 -10.57 12.95
C ILE A 68 -8.92 -10.38 12.59
N TYR A 69 -8.01 -10.41 13.58
CA TYR A 69 -6.58 -10.31 13.31
C TYR A 69 -6.04 -11.50 12.51
N SER A 70 -6.55 -12.71 12.75
CA SER A 70 -6.22 -13.90 11.94
C SER A 70 -6.67 -13.74 10.49
N PHE A 71 -7.87 -13.20 10.22
CA PHE A 71 -8.33 -12.93 8.85
C PHE A 71 -7.50 -11.86 8.15
N VAL A 72 -7.14 -10.78 8.85
CA VAL A 72 -6.29 -9.71 8.31
C VAL A 72 -4.92 -10.26 7.90
N THR A 73 -4.27 -11.02 8.78
CA THR A 73 -2.94 -11.60 8.52
C THR A 73 -2.98 -12.70 7.46
N PHE A 74 -4.02 -13.54 7.45
CA PHE A 74 -4.22 -14.53 6.38
C PHE A 74 -4.35 -13.85 5.01
N THR A 75 -5.15 -12.78 4.93
CA THR A 75 -5.37 -12.03 3.69
C THR A 75 -4.08 -11.34 3.23
N ASP A 76 -3.32 -10.74 4.14
CA ASP A 76 -2.01 -10.14 3.84
C ASP A 76 -1.04 -11.14 3.19
N LYS A 77 -0.94 -12.34 3.76
CA LYS A 77 -0.10 -13.42 3.21
C LYS A 77 -0.61 -13.93 1.87
N LEU A 78 -1.91 -14.12 1.73
CA LEU A 78 -2.53 -14.61 0.50
C LEU A 78 -2.33 -13.62 -0.67
N ILE A 79 -2.57 -12.33 -0.44
CA ILE A 79 -2.39 -11.28 -1.45
C ILE A 79 -0.91 -11.16 -1.82
N SER A 80 -0.02 -11.06 -0.83
CA SER A 80 1.42 -10.92 -1.09
C SER A 80 1.97 -12.12 -1.88
N GLY A 81 1.58 -13.33 -1.51
CA GLY A 81 1.95 -14.55 -2.25
C GLY A 81 1.41 -14.57 -3.68
N SER A 82 0.15 -14.16 -3.86
CA SER A 82 -0.50 -14.10 -5.19
C SER A 82 0.19 -13.07 -6.10
N VAL A 83 0.54 -11.89 -5.58
CA VAL A 83 1.24 -10.85 -6.33
C VAL A 83 2.60 -11.35 -6.82
N VAL A 84 3.39 -11.99 -5.96
CA VAL A 84 4.70 -12.55 -6.35
C VAL A 84 4.54 -13.62 -7.44
N PHE A 85 3.55 -14.51 -7.32
CA PHE A 85 3.28 -15.53 -8.32
C PHE A 85 2.93 -14.93 -9.69
N ILE A 86 2.07 -13.91 -9.71
CA ILE A 86 1.67 -13.21 -10.94
C ILE A 86 2.87 -12.50 -11.58
N VAL A 87 3.68 -11.77 -10.79
CA VAL A 87 4.89 -11.09 -11.29
C VAL A 87 5.90 -12.09 -11.86
N GLN A 88 6.09 -13.24 -11.20
CA GLN A 88 6.98 -14.30 -11.67
C GLN A 88 6.49 -14.92 -12.98
N HIS A 89 5.17 -14.98 -13.21
CA HIS A 89 4.61 -15.48 -14.48
C HIS A 89 4.69 -14.45 -15.61
N LEU A 90 4.56 -13.17 -15.29
CA LEU A 90 4.61 -12.06 -16.26
C LEU A 90 6.04 -11.67 -16.67
N GLN A 91 7.07 -12.12 -15.96
CA GLN A 91 8.45 -11.76 -16.28
C GLN A 91 8.85 -12.30 -17.67
N CYS A 92 9.35 -11.42 -18.54
CA CYS A 92 9.87 -11.82 -19.85
C CYS A 92 11.31 -12.33 -19.73
N THR A 93 11.59 -13.50 -20.27
CA THR A 93 12.94 -14.01 -20.54
C THR A 93 13.23 -13.82 -22.03
N PRO A 94 14.18 -12.96 -22.47
CA PRO A 94 15.25 -12.25 -21.75
C PRO A 94 14.88 -10.83 -21.24
N LYS A 95 15.57 -10.39 -20.17
CA LYS A 95 15.43 -9.05 -19.54
C LYS A 95 15.65 -7.86 -20.50
N SER A 96 16.33 -8.08 -21.63
CA SER A 96 16.63 -7.04 -22.62
C SER A 96 15.40 -6.55 -23.40
N SER A 97 14.32 -7.34 -23.44
CA SER A 97 13.12 -6.98 -24.21
C SER A 97 12.21 -5.98 -23.49
N CYS A 98 12.34 -5.81 -22.16
CA CYS A 98 11.44 -5.00 -21.34
C CYS A 98 12.16 -4.25 -20.19
N PRO A 99 12.93 -3.19 -20.46
CA PRO A 99 13.68 -2.45 -19.42
C PRO A 99 12.78 -1.73 -18.40
N TYR A 100 11.56 -1.34 -18.78
CA TYR A 100 10.63 -0.58 -17.92
C TYR A 100 9.59 -1.42 -17.18
N PHE A 101 9.67 -2.75 -17.27
CA PHE A 101 8.66 -3.64 -16.69
C PHE A 101 8.49 -3.43 -15.17
N TYR A 102 9.59 -3.40 -14.42
CA TYR A 102 9.55 -3.24 -12.96
C TYR A 102 9.04 -1.86 -12.52
N ASN A 103 9.41 -0.80 -13.25
CA ASN A 103 8.93 0.55 -12.93
C ASN A 103 7.42 0.66 -13.10
N ASN A 104 6.90 0.09 -14.20
CA ASN A 104 5.47 0.07 -14.49
C ASN A 104 4.72 -0.77 -13.45
N VAL A 105 5.18 -1.98 -13.14
CA VAL A 105 4.55 -2.85 -12.13
C VAL A 105 4.52 -2.17 -10.77
N LEU A 106 5.63 -1.56 -10.34
CA LEU A 106 5.71 -0.85 -9.06
C LEU A 106 4.73 0.34 -9.01
N THR A 107 4.63 1.11 -10.10
CA THR A 107 3.68 2.22 -10.23
C THR A 107 2.24 1.74 -10.13
N TYR A 108 1.86 0.70 -10.88
CA TYR A 108 0.49 0.17 -10.88
C TYR A 108 0.08 -0.39 -9.51
N ILE A 109 0.98 -1.13 -8.84
CA ILE A 109 0.71 -1.67 -7.51
C ILE A 109 0.60 -0.52 -6.48
N CYS A 110 1.52 0.44 -6.50
CA CYS A 110 1.50 1.56 -5.57
C CYS A 110 0.25 2.45 -5.74
N ALA A 111 -0.13 2.73 -6.99
CA ALA A 111 -1.32 3.52 -7.31
C ALA A 111 -2.61 2.79 -6.89
N SER A 112 -2.74 1.50 -7.20
CA SER A 112 -3.93 0.71 -6.82
C SER A 112 -4.09 0.63 -5.30
N VAL A 113 -3.02 0.34 -4.56
CA VAL A 113 -3.06 0.29 -3.09
C VAL A 113 -3.43 1.65 -2.51
N SER A 114 -2.91 2.75 -3.06
CA SER A 114 -3.24 4.11 -2.59
C SER A 114 -4.72 4.46 -2.83
N ILE A 115 -5.30 4.02 -3.95
CA ILE A 115 -6.73 4.20 -4.23
C ILE A 115 -7.59 3.38 -3.25
N PHE A 116 -7.23 2.11 -3.00
CA PHE A 116 -7.91 1.28 -2.01
C PHE A 116 -7.83 1.89 -0.60
N ALA A 117 -6.67 2.46 -0.23
CA ALA A 117 -6.47 3.13 1.04
C ALA A 117 -7.35 4.39 1.19
N LEU A 118 -7.45 5.22 0.14
CA LEU A 118 -8.36 6.36 0.12
C LEU A 118 -9.82 5.92 0.24
N LEU A 119 -10.23 4.90 -0.50
CA LEU A 119 -11.59 4.37 -0.46
C LEU A 119 -11.95 3.85 0.94
N ALA A 120 -11.02 3.13 1.59
CA ALA A 120 -11.19 2.70 2.98
C ALA A 120 -11.36 3.87 3.94
N LEU A 121 -10.58 4.96 3.77
CA LEU A 121 -10.71 6.16 4.59
C LEU A 121 -12.06 6.87 4.37
N ILE A 122 -12.53 6.96 3.12
CA ILE A 122 -13.84 7.55 2.78
C ILE A 122 -14.97 6.74 3.42
N LEU A 123 -14.93 5.41 3.30
CA LEU A 123 -15.93 4.53 3.93
C LEU A 123 -15.96 4.70 5.44
N LEU A 124 -14.80 4.81 6.08
CA LEU A 124 -14.68 4.99 7.52
C LEU A 124 -15.16 6.37 7.98
N TYR A 125 -14.96 7.42 7.17
CA TYR A 125 -15.51 8.75 7.42
C TYR A 125 -17.04 8.77 7.25
N SER A 126 -17.57 8.16 6.18
CA SER A 126 -19.02 8.06 5.93
C SER A 126 -19.75 7.33 7.06
N LYS A 127 -19.20 6.20 7.54
CA LYS A 127 -19.76 5.49 8.70
C LYS A 127 -19.78 6.35 9.97
N ARG A 128 -18.82 7.25 10.15
CA ARG A 128 -18.77 8.13 11.31
C ARG A 128 -19.76 9.28 11.24
N ASN A 129 -20.03 9.82 10.06
CA ASN A 129 -20.97 10.93 9.88
C ASN A 129 -22.45 10.50 9.95
N LEU A 130 -22.71 9.19 10.04
CA LEU A 130 -24.03 8.57 10.07
C LEU A 130 -24.42 8.05 11.47
N ILE A 131 -23.55 8.26 12.47
CA ILE A 131 -23.73 7.92 13.89
C ILE A 131 -23.66 9.22 14.68
#